data_AF-A0A832SR67-F1
#
_entry.id   AF-A0A832SR67-F1
#
_cell.length_a   1.000
_cell.length_b   1.000
_cell.length_c   1.000
_cell.angle_alpha   90.00
_cell.angle_beta   90.00
_cell.angle_gamma   90.00
#
_symmetry.space_group_name_H-M   'P 1'
#
loop_
_entity.id
_entity.type
_entity.pdbx_description
1 polymer ?
#
loop_
_entity_poly.entity_id
_entity_poly.type
_entity_poly.pdbx_seq_one_letter_code
_entity_poly.pdbx_strand_id
1 'polypeptide(L)'
;MKFLILLSILFLLIPIHDSFSELEMSTNSQVYSTEHILQVYGTGLPGENLILRLFGPDESITKFDQIQTDSDGHFNHQLLTWPSPSSGTPYGTYVVEVLSTEQKGLSKKIDIKFSSTTELISVAVERQIDTIVFAPETGALNQSFRVFIQTTRDGLNIGNDPTKLLGNSMIHLPDGSSLSLKNSFKTLYAGVYYFDFTPRQEGTHVFQISVFNEGVSSKGFAATHVLSQNLGGINKEIIKLNSILGETSNQLDVLKSEIAGFDSTLLQASEKIDKSTGTISTSVQSISEASSQLNSLLFPIIASIGIIVALQITIIARRR
;
A
#
# COMPACT_ATOMS: atom_id res chain seq x y z
N MET A 1 26.52 -65.77 -63.87
CA MET A 1 25.50 -65.86 -62.81
C MET A 1 25.82 -65.11 -61.51
N LYS A 2 27.08 -64.73 -61.20
CA LYS A 2 27.38 -63.94 -59.99
C LYS A 2 27.05 -62.43 -60.10
N PHE A 3 27.00 -61.89 -61.32
CA PHE A 3 26.73 -60.47 -61.55
C PHE A 3 25.23 -60.10 -61.52
N LEU A 4 24.34 -61.06 -61.82
CA LEU A 4 22.88 -60.84 -61.76
C LEU A 4 22.35 -60.81 -60.31
N ILE A 5 22.98 -61.57 -59.41
CA ILE A 5 22.59 -61.64 -58.00
C ILE A 5 22.95 -60.33 -57.28
N LEU A 6 24.07 -59.71 -57.65
CA LEU A 6 24.51 -58.42 -57.08
C LEU A 6 23.58 -57.25 -57.47
N LEU A 7 22.97 -57.30 -58.67
CA LEU A 7 22.01 -56.27 -59.10
C LEU A 7 20.65 -56.40 -58.40
N SER A 8 20.24 -57.62 -58.00
CA SER A 8 18.99 -57.81 -57.24
C SER A 8 19.10 -57.36 -55.78
N ILE A 9 20.31 -57.39 -55.21
CA ILE A 9 20.56 -56.94 -53.82
C ILE A 9 20.65 -55.42 -53.73
N LEU A 10 21.05 -54.74 -54.82
CA LEU A 10 21.13 -53.27 -54.85
C LEU A 10 19.74 -52.61 -55.02
N PHE A 11 18.76 -53.32 -55.58
CA PHE A 11 17.38 -52.83 -55.70
C PHE A 11 16.53 -52.99 -54.42
N LEU A 12 17.06 -53.68 -53.39
CA LEU A 12 16.42 -53.84 -52.08
C LEU A 12 16.83 -52.75 -51.05
N LEU A 13 17.66 -51.80 -51.46
CA LEU A 13 18.08 -50.64 -50.67
C LEU A 13 17.41 -49.35 -51.16
N ILE A 14 16.19 -49.45 -51.69
CA ILE A 14 15.33 -48.25 -51.74
C ILE A 14 15.03 -47.93 -50.28
N PRO A 15 15.44 -46.76 -49.75
CA PRO A 15 14.93 -46.34 -48.45
C PRO A 15 13.41 -46.33 -48.59
N ILE A 16 12.76 -47.24 -47.85
CA ILE A 16 11.34 -47.08 -47.57
C ILE A 16 11.29 -45.68 -46.98
N HIS A 17 10.68 -44.74 -47.70
CA HIS A 17 10.32 -43.47 -47.11
C HIS A 17 9.35 -43.89 -46.01
N ASP A 18 9.85 -44.06 -44.78
CA ASP A 18 9.03 -43.95 -43.60
C ASP A 18 8.33 -42.60 -43.80
N SER A 19 7.08 -42.68 -44.25
CA SER A 19 6.20 -41.53 -44.30
C SER A 19 5.91 -41.24 -42.83
N PHE A 20 6.89 -40.63 -42.16
CA PHE A 20 6.68 -39.96 -40.90
C PHE A 20 5.64 -38.89 -41.21
N SER A 21 4.37 -39.23 -41.01
CA SER A 21 3.34 -38.22 -40.97
C SER A 21 3.67 -37.36 -39.77
N GLU A 22 4.14 -36.13 -40.03
CA GLU A 22 4.21 -35.12 -38.99
C GLU A 22 2.80 -34.95 -38.42
N LEU A 23 2.68 -34.77 -37.09
CA LEU A 23 1.40 -34.47 -36.48
C LEU A 23 0.87 -33.16 -37.06
N GLU A 24 -0.20 -33.23 -37.84
CA GLU A 24 -0.90 -32.07 -38.38
C GLU A 24 -2.32 -31.99 -37.83
N MET A 25 -2.82 -30.77 -37.70
CA MET A 25 -4.19 -30.54 -37.29
C MET A 25 -4.80 -29.37 -38.05
N SER A 26 -6.11 -29.42 -38.21
CA SER A 26 -6.95 -28.38 -38.78
C SER A 26 -8.33 -28.43 -38.13
N THR A 27 -9.08 -27.35 -38.28
CA THR A 27 -10.47 -27.26 -37.83
C THR A 27 -11.35 -26.83 -38.98
N ASN A 28 -12.65 -27.15 -38.92
CA ASN A 28 -13.59 -26.84 -40.00
C ASN A 28 -13.92 -25.34 -40.16
N SER A 29 -13.59 -24.51 -39.17
CA SER A 29 -13.69 -23.05 -39.21
C SER A 29 -12.71 -22.40 -38.23
N GLN A 30 -12.41 -21.11 -38.39
CA GLN A 30 -11.69 -20.31 -37.40
C GLN A 30 -12.62 -19.49 -36.50
N VAL A 31 -13.89 -19.31 -36.91
CA VAL A 31 -14.91 -18.57 -36.14
C VAL A 31 -16.17 -19.42 -36.02
N TYR A 32 -16.70 -19.49 -34.80
CA TYR A 32 -17.87 -20.28 -34.44
C TYR A 32 -18.90 -19.43 -33.71
N SER A 33 -20.18 -19.76 -33.93
CA SER A 33 -21.32 -19.25 -33.16
C SER A 33 -22.05 -20.39 -32.47
N THR A 34 -23.07 -20.06 -31.68
CA THR A 34 -23.91 -21.04 -31.00
C THR A 34 -24.49 -22.08 -31.97
N GLU A 35 -24.58 -23.33 -31.52
CA GLU A 35 -24.95 -24.54 -32.27
C GLU A 35 -23.97 -24.98 -33.37
N HIS A 36 -22.89 -24.24 -33.63
CA HIS A 36 -21.86 -24.72 -34.55
C HIS A 36 -21.10 -25.91 -33.98
N ILE A 37 -20.64 -26.78 -34.87
CA ILE A 37 -19.83 -27.95 -34.52
C ILE A 37 -18.36 -27.64 -34.76
N LEU A 38 -17.54 -27.76 -33.72
CA LEU A 38 -16.09 -27.78 -33.80
C LEU A 38 -15.64 -29.19 -34.18
N GLN A 39 -15.23 -29.34 -35.43
CA GLN A 39 -14.60 -30.54 -35.96
C GLN A 39 -13.08 -30.33 -35.97
N VAL A 40 -12.34 -31.31 -35.45
CA VAL A 40 -10.87 -31.34 -35.49
C VAL A 40 -10.43 -32.55 -36.31
N TYR A 41 -9.60 -32.31 -37.32
CA TYR A 41 -9.12 -33.35 -38.22
C TYR A 41 -7.66 -33.12 -38.59
N GLY A 42 -6.98 -34.17 -39.02
CA GLY A 42 -5.56 -34.09 -39.37
C GLY A 42 -4.92 -35.47 -39.57
N THR A 43 -3.62 -35.53 -39.36
CA THR A 43 -2.80 -36.72 -39.51
C THR A 43 -1.86 -36.91 -38.34
N GLY A 44 -1.60 -38.16 -37.97
CA GLY A 44 -0.61 -38.60 -36.99
C GLY A 44 0.01 -39.93 -37.42
N LEU A 45 0.65 -40.66 -36.50
CA LEU A 45 1.11 -42.01 -36.82
C LEU A 45 -0.10 -42.96 -36.95
N PRO A 46 -0.04 -44.00 -37.81
CA PRO A 46 -1.11 -44.99 -37.90
C PRO A 46 -1.40 -45.72 -36.58
N GLY A 47 -2.66 -45.74 -36.15
CA GLY A 47 -3.10 -46.41 -34.92
C GLY A 47 -2.65 -45.74 -33.61
N GLU A 48 -2.11 -44.52 -33.66
CA GLU A 48 -1.64 -43.76 -32.51
C GLU A 48 -2.78 -43.18 -31.67
N ASN A 49 -2.58 -43.12 -30.36
CA ASN A 49 -3.47 -42.40 -29.45
C ASN A 49 -3.14 -40.90 -29.39
N LEU A 50 -4.14 -40.07 -29.67
CA LEU A 50 -4.09 -38.61 -29.59
C LEU A 50 -4.98 -38.08 -28.48
N ILE A 51 -4.54 -37.01 -27.82
CA ILE A 51 -5.31 -36.28 -26.82
C ILE A 51 -5.75 -34.95 -27.42
N LEU A 52 -7.05 -34.68 -27.43
CA LEU A 52 -7.61 -33.39 -27.83
C LEU A 52 -8.03 -32.59 -26.60
N ARG A 53 -7.61 -31.32 -26.57
CA ARG A 53 -8.00 -30.37 -25.52
C ARG A 53 -8.53 -29.09 -26.14
N LEU A 54 -9.63 -28.59 -25.59
CA LEU A 54 -10.10 -27.24 -25.85
C LEU A 54 -9.83 -26.41 -24.60
N PHE A 55 -9.02 -25.37 -24.74
CA PHE A 55 -8.80 -24.39 -23.69
C PHE A 55 -9.72 -23.20 -23.90
N GLY A 56 -10.39 -22.79 -22.82
CA GLY A 56 -11.19 -21.56 -22.76
C GLY A 56 -10.30 -20.31 -22.77
N PRO A 57 -10.90 -19.12 -22.90
CA PRO A 57 -10.13 -17.88 -22.89
C PRO A 57 -9.47 -17.58 -21.53
N ASP A 58 -9.92 -18.25 -20.46
CA ASP A 58 -9.34 -18.25 -19.11
C ASP A 58 -8.23 -19.30 -18.91
N GLU A 59 -7.80 -19.96 -20.00
CA GLU A 59 -6.79 -21.04 -20.03
C GLU A 59 -7.22 -22.33 -19.30
N SER A 60 -8.48 -22.44 -18.87
CA SER A 60 -9.02 -23.67 -18.31
C SER A 60 -9.37 -24.67 -19.42
N ILE A 61 -9.33 -25.97 -19.11
CA ILE A 61 -9.74 -27.00 -20.06
C ILE A 61 -11.27 -27.04 -20.10
N THR A 62 -11.86 -26.60 -21.22
CA THR A 62 -13.29 -26.67 -21.49
C THR A 62 -13.73 -28.06 -21.94
N LYS A 63 -12.92 -28.73 -22.76
CA LYS A 63 -13.15 -30.11 -23.23
C LYS A 63 -11.85 -30.90 -23.32
N PHE A 64 -11.96 -32.21 -23.07
CA PHE A 64 -10.88 -33.17 -23.12
C PHE A 64 -11.42 -34.48 -23.70
N ASP A 65 -10.84 -34.94 -24.79
CA ASP A 65 -11.15 -36.23 -25.41
C ASP A 65 -9.86 -36.98 -25.77
N GLN A 66 -9.94 -38.30 -25.87
CA GLN A 66 -8.88 -39.15 -26.38
C GLN A 66 -9.40 -39.93 -27.58
N ILE A 67 -8.64 -39.92 -28.68
CA ILE A 67 -8.99 -40.63 -29.91
C ILE A 67 -7.81 -41.47 -30.40
N GLN A 68 -8.08 -42.36 -31.34
CA GLN A 68 -7.07 -43.12 -32.05
C GLN A 68 -7.11 -42.76 -33.53
N THR A 69 -5.95 -42.63 -34.17
CA THR A 69 -5.88 -42.46 -35.63
C THR A 69 -6.26 -43.76 -36.34
N ASP A 70 -6.76 -43.62 -37.55
CA ASP A 70 -7.07 -44.73 -38.43
C ASP A 70 -5.79 -45.45 -38.90
N SER A 71 -5.95 -46.59 -39.60
CA SER A 71 -4.83 -47.40 -40.11
C SER A 71 -3.95 -46.67 -41.14
N ASP A 72 -4.44 -45.58 -41.70
CA ASP A 72 -3.73 -44.69 -42.63
C ASP A 72 -3.16 -43.43 -41.93
N GLY A 73 -3.34 -43.30 -40.60
CA GLY A 73 -2.85 -42.17 -39.81
C GLY A 73 -3.78 -40.96 -39.77
N HIS A 74 -4.92 -41.00 -40.47
CA HIS A 74 -5.89 -39.91 -40.42
C HIS A 74 -6.74 -39.94 -39.15
N PHE A 75 -7.26 -38.78 -38.75
CA PHE A 75 -8.31 -38.69 -37.75
C PHE A 75 -9.29 -37.58 -38.08
N ASN A 76 -10.54 -37.76 -37.67
CA ASN A 76 -11.58 -36.76 -37.78
C ASN A 76 -12.56 -36.91 -36.62
N HIS A 77 -12.65 -35.90 -35.75
CA HIS A 77 -13.41 -35.97 -34.51
C HIS A 77 -14.23 -34.70 -34.25
N GLN A 78 -15.45 -34.89 -33.76
CA GLN A 78 -16.29 -33.80 -33.30
C GLN A 78 -15.97 -33.53 -31.82
N LEU A 79 -15.29 -32.41 -31.55
CA LEU A 79 -14.80 -32.08 -30.20
C LEU A 79 -15.85 -31.36 -29.35
N LEU A 80 -16.67 -30.50 -29.97
CA LEU A 80 -17.67 -29.70 -29.25
C LEU A 80 -18.79 -29.24 -30.20
N THR A 81 -20.03 -29.25 -29.71
CA THR A 81 -21.09 -28.39 -30.25
C THR A 81 -21.16 -27.14 -29.37
N TRP A 82 -20.98 -25.96 -29.97
CA TRP A 82 -20.90 -24.69 -29.24
C TRP A 82 -22.21 -24.38 -28.53
N PRO A 83 -22.22 -24.26 -27.20
CA PRO A 83 -23.44 -23.95 -26.45
C PRO A 83 -23.83 -22.48 -26.62
N SER A 84 -24.97 -22.11 -26.05
CA SER A 84 -25.26 -20.70 -25.78
C SER A 84 -24.20 -20.12 -24.82
N PRO A 85 -23.73 -18.88 -25.04
CA PRO A 85 -22.66 -18.30 -24.24
C PRO A 85 -23.07 -18.23 -22.76
N SER A 86 -22.16 -18.63 -21.87
CA SER A 86 -22.38 -18.68 -20.42
C SER A 86 -21.08 -18.38 -19.67
N SER A 87 -21.13 -18.30 -18.34
CA SER A 87 -19.91 -18.11 -17.53
C SER A 87 -18.88 -19.23 -17.69
N GLY A 88 -19.31 -20.44 -18.06
CA GLY A 88 -18.40 -21.57 -18.32
C GLY A 88 -17.92 -21.68 -19.78
N THR A 89 -18.61 -21.00 -20.71
CA THR A 89 -18.29 -20.98 -22.14
C THR A 89 -18.59 -19.59 -22.71
N PRO A 90 -17.83 -18.55 -22.32
CA PRO A 90 -18.07 -17.19 -22.77
C PRO A 90 -17.54 -16.98 -24.20
N TYR A 91 -18.00 -15.91 -24.86
CA TYR A 91 -17.34 -15.48 -26.10
C TYR A 91 -15.88 -15.11 -25.84
N GLY A 92 -15.03 -15.38 -26.82
CA GLY A 92 -13.59 -15.13 -26.71
C GLY A 92 -12.76 -16.03 -27.61
N THR A 93 -11.45 -15.97 -27.41
CA THR A 93 -10.48 -16.80 -28.12
C THR A 93 -10.26 -18.11 -27.37
N TYR A 94 -10.44 -19.23 -28.08
CA TYR A 94 -10.22 -20.58 -27.58
C TYR A 94 -9.01 -21.20 -28.29
N VAL A 95 -8.33 -22.12 -27.60
CA VAL A 95 -7.18 -22.84 -28.17
C VAL A 95 -7.51 -24.32 -28.26
N VAL A 96 -7.51 -24.86 -29.46
CA VAL A 96 -7.59 -26.31 -29.70
C VAL A 96 -6.18 -26.85 -29.72
N GLU A 97 -5.92 -27.88 -28.94
CA GLU A 97 -4.64 -28.57 -28.91
C GLU A 97 -4.83 -30.05 -29.23
N VAL A 98 -3.96 -30.58 -30.11
CA VAL A 98 -3.78 -32.01 -30.35
C VAL A 98 -2.41 -32.40 -29.84
N LEU A 99 -2.37 -33.38 -28.93
CA LEU A 99 -1.16 -33.91 -28.31
C LEU A 99 -0.98 -35.38 -28.67
N SER A 100 0.18 -35.69 -29.25
CA SER A 100 0.65 -37.03 -29.54
C SER A 100 1.21 -37.71 -28.29
N THR A 101 0.76 -38.93 -27.99
CA THR A 101 1.30 -39.71 -26.85
C THR A 101 2.52 -40.56 -27.23
N GLU A 102 2.71 -40.83 -28.52
CA GLU A 102 3.74 -41.75 -29.03
C GLU A 102 4.94 -41.02 -29.65
N GLN A 103 4.74 -39.79 -30.13
CA GLN A 103 5.78 -38.93 -30.71
C GLN A 103 6.38 -37.97 -29.65
N LYS A 104 6.77 -38.52 -28.49
CA LYS A 104 7.42 -37.77 -27.40
C LYS A 104 6.62 -36.54 -26.89
N GLY A 105 5.29 -36.57 -26.95
CA GLY A 105 4.47 -35.45 -26.49
C GLY A 105 4.41 -34.29 -27.48
N LEU A 106 4.61 -34.53 -28.78
CA LEU A 106 4.46 -33.49 -29.81
C LEU A 106 3.05 -32.90 -29.75
N SER A 107 2.95 -31.57 -29.74
CA SER A 107 1.69 -30.84 -29.65
C SER A 107 1.56 -29.83 -30.78
N LYS A 108 0.37 -29.73 -31.36
CA LYS A 108 -0.03 -28.64 -32.26
C LYS A 108 -1.20 -27.89 -31.62
N LYS A 109 -1.25 -26.58 -31.83
CA LYS A 109 -2.28 -25.68 -31.32
C LYS A 109 -2.85 -24.82 -32.43
N ILE A 110 -4.16 -24.61 -32.41
CA ILE A 110 -4.88 -23.70 -33.32
C ILE A 110 -5.80 -22.79 -32.50
N ASP A 111 -5.78 -21.51 -32.83
CA ASP A 111 -6.69 -20.52 -32.26
C ASP A 111 -7.99 -20.48 -33.05
N ILE A 112 -9.10 -20.47 -32.31
CA ILE A 112 -10.44 -20.30 -32.86
C ILE A 112 -11.20 -19.27 -32.03
N LYS A 113 -12.18 -18.60 -32.64
CA LYS A 113 -12.98 -17.58 -31.98
C LYS A 113 -14.41 -18.04 -31.82
N PHE A 114 -14.95 -17.94 -30.60
CA PHE A 114 -16.38 -18.09 -30.34
C PHE A 114 -17.01 -16.70 -30.23
N SER A 115 -18.00 -16.40 -31.08
CA SER A 115 -18.61 -15.08 -31.22
C SER A 115 -20.10 -15.16 -31.51
N SER A 116 -20.79 -14.02 -31.44
CA SER A 116 -22.21 -13.89 -31.81
C SER A 116 -22.47 -14.01 -33.31
N THR A 117 -21.42 -13.92 -34.14
CA THR A 117 -21.51 -14.05 -35.60
C THR A 117 -20.43 -14.98 -36.13
N THR A 118 -20.65 -15.51 -37.32
CA THR A 118 -19.76 -16.46 -38.01
C THR A 118 -18.97 -15.78 -39.12
N GLU A 119 -19.07 -14.46 -39.25
CA GLU A 119 -18.38 -13.72 -40.28
C GLU A 119 -16.87 -13.79 -40.03
N LEU A 120 -16.17 -14.39 -41.00
CA LEU A 120 -14.72 -14.33 -41.11
C LEU A 120 -14.33 -12.91 -41.51
N ILE A 121 -14.31 -12.00 -40.53
CA ILE A 121 -13.55 -10.77 -40.69
C ILE A 121 -12.09 -11.22 -40.56
N SER A 122 -11.27 -11.00 -41.61
CA SER A 122 -9.81 -11.22 -41.55
C SER A 122 -9.17 -10.18 -40.63
N VAL A 123 -9.49 -10.25 -39.34
CA VAL A 123 -8.79 -9.52 -38.31
C VAL A 123 -7.78 -10.51 -37.77
N ALA A 124 -6.50 -10.14 -37.79
CA ALA A 124 -5.52 -10.85 -37.00
C ALA A 124 -6.08 -11.00 -35.59
N VAL A 125 -6.08 -12.21 -35.03
CA VAL A 125 -6.52 -12.42 -33.64
C VAL A 125 -5.51 -11.69 -32.76
N GLU A 126 -5.83 -10.45 -32.40
CA GLU A 126 -5.01 -9.63 -31.52
C GLU A 126 -5.26 -10.11 -30.10
N ARG A 127 -4.42 -11.04 -29.65
CA ARG A 127 -4.38 -11.49 -28.27
C ARG A 127 -3.83 -10.35 -27.42
N GLN A 128 -4.69 -9.44 -26.96
CA GLN A 128 -4.28 -8.39 -26.04
C GLN A 128 -4.44 -8.88 -24.60
N ILE A 129 -3.43 -8.61 -23.77
CA ILE A 129 -3.52 -8.78 -22.32
C ILE A 129 -3.73 -7.40 -21.72
N ASP A 130 -4.75 -7.27 -20.89
CA ASP A 130 -4.96 -6.07 -20.08
C ASP A 130 -4.41 -6.33 -18.67
N THR A 131 -3.58 -5.41 -18.21
CA THR A 131 -2.96 -5.45 -16.89
C THR A 131 -3.36 -4.22 -16.10
N ILE A 132 -4.10 -4.42 -15.02
CA ILE A 132 -4.52 -3.34 -14.12
C ILE A 132 -3.76 -3.49 -12.81
N VAL A 133 -3.21 -2.37 -12.32
CA VAL A 133 -2.42 -2.33 -11.08
C VAL A 133 -3.10 -1.35 -10.14
N PHE A 134 -3.44 -1.81 -8.95
CA PHE A 134 -4.04 -1.00 -7.90
C PHE A 134 -3.06 -0.88 -6.74
N ALA A 135 -2.60 0.33 -6.48
CA ALA A 135 -1.80 0.67 -5.31
C ALA A 135 -2.46 1.83 -4.57
N PRO A 136 -2.29 1.95 -3.25
CA PRO A 136 -2.71 3.15 -2.52
C PRO A 136 -2.03 4.39 -3.10
N GLU A 137 -2.74 5.51 -3.20
CA GLU A 137 -2.15 6.77 -3.69
C GLU A 137 -1.03 7.26 -2.76
N THR A 138 -1.22 7.07 -1.45
CA THR A 138 -0.28 7.48 -0.41
C THR A 138 0.11 6.33 0.50
N GLY A 139 1.37 6.27 0.90
CA GLY A 139 1.91 5.35 1.90
C GLY A 139 2.72 6.08 2.97
N ALA A 140 3.17 5.35 3.98
CA ALA A 140 4.06 5.89 5.00
C ALA A 140 5.31 5.05 5.17
N LEU A 141 6.41 5.71 5.53
CA LEU A 141 7.70 5.10 5.75
C LEU A 141 7.58 3.95 6.76
N ASN A 142 8.21 2.82 6.46
CA ASN A 142 8.20 1.60 7.28
C ASN A 142 6.81 0.98 7.55
N GLN A 143 5.76 1.43 6.86
CA GLN A 143 4.44 0.84 6.95
C GLN A 143 4.13 0.03 5.69
N SER A 144 3.88 -1.26 5.86
CA SER A 144 3.51 -2.13 4.75
C SER A 144 2.14 -1.75 4.18
N PHE A 145 2.04 -1.75 2.86
CA PHE A 145 0.78 -1.67 2.14
C PHE A 145 0.74 -2.69 1.00
N ARG A 146 -0.47 -3.00 0.53
CA ARG A 146 -0.70 -4.02 -0.48
C ARG A 146 -0.92 -3.40 -1.85
N VAL A 147 -0.33 -4.00 -2.87
CA VAL A 147 -0.57 -3.71 -4.29
C VAL A 147 -1.29 -4.90 -4.90
N PHE A 148 -2.39 -4.65 -5.61
CA PHE A 148 -3.16 -5.66 -6.34
C PHE A 148 -2.92 -5.56 -7.83
N ILE A 149 -2.97 -6.70 -8.50
CA ILE A 149 -2.74 -6.84 -9.92
C ILE A 149 -3.88 -7.70 -10.47
N GLN A 150 -4.52 -7.24 -11.53
CA GLN A 150 -5.46 -8.03 -12.31
C GLN A 150 -4.95 -8.18 -13.74
N THR A 151 -4.99 -9.40 -14.25
CA THR A 151 -4.59 -9.73 -15.62
C THR A 151 -5.75 -10.39 -16.34
N THR A 152 -6.20 -9.77 -17.43
CA THR A 152 -7.31 -10.27 -18.24
C THR A 152 -6.93 -10.40 -19.71
N ARG A 153 -7.58 -11.32 -20.41
CA ARG A 153 -7.60 -11.45 -21.87
C ARG A 153 -9.04 -11.62 -22.30
N ASP A 154 -9.49 -10.83 -23.27
CA ASP A 154 -10.89 -10.83 -23.73
C ASP A 154 -11.91 -10.64 -22.57
N GLY A 155 -11.53 -9.91 -21.51
CA GLY A 155 -12.35 -9.70 -20.32
C GLY A 155 -12.38 -10.85 -19.31
N LEU A 156 -11.69 -11.97 -19.55
CA LEU A 156 -11.54 -13.08 -18.61
C LEU A 156 -10.18 -13.03 -17.90
N ASN A 157 -10.17 -13.42 -16.63
CA ASN A 157 -8.94 -13.53 -15.86
C ASN A 157 -8.03 -14.61 -16.44
N ILE A 158 -6.76 -14.28 -16.68
CA ILE A 158 -5.76 -15.21 -17.21
C ILE A 158 -4.61 -15.46 -16.25
N GLY A 159 -4.04 -16.65 -16.35
CA GLY A 159 -2.80 -17.03 -15.67
C GLY A 159 -2.99 -17.71 -14.31
N ASN A 160 -2.13 -18.71 -14.04
CA ASN A 160 -2.14 -19.50 -12.82
C ASN A 160 -0.86 -19.37 -11.99
N ASP A 161 0.32 -19.38 -12.62
CA ASP A 161 1.61 -19.26 -11.94
C ASP A 161 2.15 -17.82 -12.04
N PRO A 162 2.05 -17.01 -10.95
CA PRO A 162 2.52 -15.63 -10.97
C PRO A 162 4.03 -15.51 -11.19
N THR A 163 4.80 -16.57 -10.90
CA THR A 163 6.25 -16.56 -11.05
C THR A 163 6.69 -16.47 -12.50
N LYS A 164 5.95 -17.16 -13.37
CA LYS A 164 6.17 -17.14 -14.83
C LYS A 164 5.50 -15.93 -15.45
N LEU A 165 4.28 -15.63 -15.02
CA LEU A 165 3.45 -14.58 -15.61
C LEU A 165 3.99 -13.18 -15.32
N LEU A 166 4.39 -12.91 -14.07
CA LEU A 166 4.74 -11.58 -13.56
C LEU A 166 6.25 -11.42 -13.27
N GLY A 167 7.08 -12.39 -13.66
CA GLY A 167 8.48 -12.51 -13.24
C GLY A 167 9.38 -11.33 -13.61
N ASN A 168 8.97 -10.51 -14.59
CA ASN A 168 9.70 -9.33 -15.06
C ASN A 168 9.17 -8.01 -14.46
N SER A 169 8.39 -8.10 -13.38
CA SER A 169 7.85 -6.92 -12.69
C SER A 169 8.90 -6.29 -11.76
N MET A 170 8.82 -4.97 -11.62
CA MET A 170 9.80 -4.15 -10.91
C MET A 170 9.13 -3.04 -10.13
N ILE A 171 9.78 -2.60 -9.05
CA ILE A 171 9.49 -1.33 -8.37
C ILE A 171 10.61 -0.36 -8.73
N HIS A 172 10.27 0.82 -9.21
CA HIS A 172 11.22 1.94 -9.33
C HIS A 172 11.14 2.78 -8.06
N LEU A 173 12.28 2.92 -7.38
CA LEU A 173 12.42 3.63 -6.12
C LEU A 173 12.68 5.13 -6.35
N PRO A 174 12.40 5.97 -5.35
CA PRO A 174 12.62 7.42 -5.44
C PRO A 174 14.07 7.83 -5.72
N ASP A 175 15.04 7.02 -5.29
CA ASP A 175 16.47 7.25 -5.51
C ASP A 175 16.95 6.88 -6.94
N GLY A 176 16.04 6.44 -7.80
CA GLY A 176 16.33 6.00 -9.17
C GLY A 176 16.78 4.55 -9.30
N SER A 177 16.92 3.82 -8.19
CA SER A 177 17.18 2.38 -8.21
C SER A 177 15.90 1.58 -8.48
N SER A 178 16.04 0.29 -8.79
CA SER A 178 14.90 -0.59 -9.02
C SER A 178 15.02 -1.89 -8.23
N LEU A 179 13.90 -2.40 -7.75
CA LEU A 179 13.79 -3.69 -7.07
C LEU A 179 13.00 -4.67 -7.94
N SER A 180 13.51 -5.89 -8.10
CA SER A 180 12.76 -6.96 -8.78
C SER A 180 11.66 -7.50 -7.87
N LEU A 181 10.47 -7.71 -8.43
CA LEU A 181 9.33 -8.35 -7.77
C LEU A 181 9.26 -9.86 -8.07
N LYS A 182 10.33 -10.43 -8.64
CA LYS A 182 10.37 -11.87 -8.94
C LYS A 182 10.12 -12.68 -7.67
N ASN A 183 9.14 -13.59 -7.74
CA ASN A 183 8.68 -14.43 -6.62
C ASN A 183 8.00 -13.68 -5.44
N SER A 184 7.69 -12.39 -5.57
CA SER A 184 7.02 -11.62 -4.49
C SER A 184 5.49 -11.76 -4.51
N PHE A 185 4.94 -12.18 -5.64
CA PHE A 185 3.49 -12.23 -5.87
C PHE A 185 2.85 -13.44 -5.20
N LYS A 186 1.66 -13.21 -4.63
CA LYS A 186 0.74 -14.23 -4.14
C LYS A 186 -0.53 -14.19 -4.96
N THR A 187 -1.09 -15.36 -5.25
CA THR A 187 -2.38 -15.48 -5.93
C THR A 187 -3.51 -15.28 -4.94
N LEU A 188 -4.44 -14.37 -5.23
CA LEU A 188 -5.70 -14.22 -4.49
C LEU A 188 -6.77 -15.14 -5.08
N TYR A 189 -6.93 -15.09 -6.41
CA TYR A 189 -7.68 -16.02 -7.24
C TYR A 189 -7.14 -15.95 -8.68
N ALA A 190 -7.61 -16.80 -9.59
CA ALA A 190 -7.12 -16.84 -10.97
C ALA A 190 -7.14 -15.44 -11.62
N GLY A 191 -6.01 -15.04 -12.22
CA GLY A 191 -5.77 -13.72 -12.79
C GLY A 191 -5.77 -12.52 -11.84
N VAL A 192 -5.83 -12.73 -10.51
CA VAL A 192 -5.68 -11.66 -9.51
C VAL A 192 -4.62 -11.99 -8.48
N TYR A 193 -3.63 -11.11 -8.39
CA TYR A 193 -2.43 -11.28 -7.57
C TYR A 193 -2.22 -10.09 -6.65
N TYR A 194 -1.39 -10.28 -5.63
CA TYR A 194 -0.97 -9.20 -4.75
C TYR A 194 0.44 -9.42 -4.21
N PHE A 195 1.06 -8.32 -3.76
CA PHE A 195 2.24 -8.37 -2.90
C PHE A 195 2.14 -7.24 -1.87
N ASP A 196 2.83 -7.44 -0.74
CA ASP A 196 2.93 -6.44 0.32
C ASP A 196 4.28 -5.73 0.21
N PHE A 197 4.28 -4.40 0.14
CA PHE A 197 5.47 -3.57 0.02
C PHE A 197 5.62 -2.67 1.24
N THR A 198 6.83 -2.67 1.83
CA THR A 198 7.18 -1.79 2.95
C THR A 198 8.24 -0.79 2.49
N PRO A 199 7.89 0.49 2.29
CA PRO A 199 8.82 1.48 1.80
C PRO A 199 9.86 1.85 2.86
N ARG A 200 11.10 2.06 2.41
CA ARG A 200 12.24 2.47 3.26
C ARG A 200 12.74 3.87 2.94
N GLN A 201 12.12 4.53 1.96
CA GLN A 201 12.46 5.87 1.50
C GLN A 201 11.18 6.68 1.35
N GLU A 202 11.29 8.01 1.49
CA GLU A 202 10.21 8.94 1.15
C GLU A 202 10.23 9.24 -0.36
N GLY A 203 9.08 9.59 -0.91
CA GLY A 203 8.91 9.91 -2.32
C GLY A 203 8.11 8.87 -3.10
N THR A 204 8.08 9.04 -4.42
CA THR A 204 7.21 8.27 -5.32
C THR A 204 7.83 6.93 -5.68
N HIS A 205 7.14 5.86 -5.34
CA HIS A 205 7.47 4.50 -5.75
C HIS A 205 6.57 4.12 -6.92
N VAL A 206 7.16 3.69 -8.03
CA VAL A 206 6.41 3.28 -9.23
C VAL A 206 6.44 1.77 -9.38
N PHE A 207 5.27 1.15 -9.34
CA PHE A 207 5.09 -0.28 -9.55
C PHE A 207 4.87 -0.55 -11.04
N GLN A 208 5.89 -1.11 -11.69
CA GLN A 208 5.79 -1.59 -13.06
C GLN A 208 5.52 -3.09 -13.04
N ILE A 209 4.32 -3.48 -13.42
CA ILE A 209 3.92 -4.87 -13.54
C ILE A 209 4.04 -5.29 -14.99
N SER A 210 4.91 -6.27 -15.25
CA SER A 210 5.14 -6.79 -16.60
C SER A 210 4.55 -8.19 -16.67
N VAL A 211 3.58 -8.37 -17.57
CA VAL A 211 2.89 -9.64 -17.80
C VAL A 211 3.38 -10.24 -19.10
N PHE A 212 3.74 -11.53 -19.10
CA PHE A 212 4.06 -12.28 -20.31
C PHE A 212 3.31 -13.60 -20.31
N ASN A 213 2.51 -13.83 -21.35
CA ASN A 213 1.76 -15.06 -21.53
C ASN A 213 1.63 -15.40 -23.02
N GLU A 214 2.07 -16.61 -23.39
CA GLU A 214 1.97 -17.15 -24.75
C GLU A 214 2.43 -16.19 -25.87
N GLY A 215 3.59 -15.56 -25.70
CA GLY A 215 4.17 -14.66 -26.70
C GLY A 215 3.62 -13.23 -26.69
N VAL A 216 2.59 -12.96 -25.89
CA VAL A 216 2.02 -11.63 -25.68
C VAL A 216 2.58 -11.03 -24.39
N SER A 217 2.90 -9.74 -24.44
CA SER A 217 3.30 -8.99 -23.26
C SER A 217 2.38 -7.80 -23.00
N SER A 218 2.17 -7.48 -21.74
CA SER A 218 1.43 -6.29 -21.29
C SER A 218 2.13 -5.67 -20.10
N LYS A 219 1.91 -4.36 -19.91
CA LYS A 219 2.47 -3.62 -18.78
C LYS A 219 1.38 -2.82 -18.10
N GLY A 220 1.35 -2.90 -16.78
CA GLY A 220 0.53 -2.06 -15.92
C GLY A 220 1.41 -1.21 -15.01
N PHE A 221 0.96 0.00 -14.71
CA PHE A 221 1.68 0.93 -13.83
C PHE A 221 0.75 1.44 -12.72
N ALA A 222 1.30 1.55 -11.53
CA ALA A 222 0.72 2.31 -10.43
C ALA A 222 1.82 3.06 -9.69
N ALA A 223 1.48 4.12 -8.99
CA ALA A 223 2.43 4.87 -8.18
C ALA A 223 1.86 5.12 -6.79
N THR A 224 2.72 5.03 -5.77
CA THR A 224 2.40 5.41 -4.39
C THR A 224 3.39 6.45 -3.93
N HIS A 225 2.90 7.59 -3.44
CA HIS A 225 3.74 8.59 -2.82
C HIS A 225 3.89 8.31 -1.33
N VAL A 226 5.12 8.09 -0.87
CA VAL A 226 5.42 7.72 0.52
C VAL A 226 5.87 8.95 1.30
N LEU A 227 5.22 9.18 2.44
CA LEU A 227 5.53 10.25 3.38
C LEU A 227 6.19 9.69 4.65
N SER A 228 6.77 10.57 5.46
CA SER A 228 7.33 10.19 6.78
C SER A 228 6.30 9.54 7.71
N GLN A 229 5.03 9.95 7.64
CA GLN A 229 3.92 9.41 8.44
C GLN A 229 2.62 9.35 7.63
N ASN A 230 1.72 8.45 8.04
CA ASN A 230 0.35 8.38 7.50
C ASN A 230 -0.60 9.32 8.29
N LEU A 231 -1.83 9.44 7.78
CA LEU A 231 -2.89 10.20 8.45
C LEU A 231 -3.17 9.74 9.89
N GLY A 232 -3.01 8.43 10.17
CA GLY A 232 -3.18 7.89 11.51
C GLY A 232 -2.10 8.35 12.51
N GLY A 233 -0.85 8.46 12.07
CA GLY A 233 0.26 9.01 12.85
C GLY A 233 0.05 10.49 13.13
N ILE A 234 -0.30 11.26 12.08
CA ILE A 234 -0.62 12.69 12.20
C ILE A 234 -1.77 12.91 13.20
N ASN A 235 -2.83 12.11 13.12
CA ASN A 235 -3.97 12.22 14.05
C ASN A 235 -3.55 11.96 15.51
N LYS A 236 -2.68 10.98 15.77
CA LYS A 236 -2.15 10.72 17.12
C LYS A 236 -1.36 11.92 17.66
N GLU A 237 -0.51 12.53 16.82
CA GLU A 237 0.23 13.73 17.21
C GLU A 237 -0.70 14.92 17.48
N ILE A 238 -1.77 15.10 16.68
CA ILE A 238 -2.80 16.13 16.94
C ILE A 238 -3.52 15.90 18.27
N ILE A 239 -3.90 14.65 18.58
CA ILE A 239 -4.54 14.31 19.86
C ILE A 239 -3.60 14.64 21.03
N LYS A 240 -2.32 14.29 20.90
CA LYS A 240 -1.30 14.60 21.92
C LYS A 240 -1.11 16.11 22.09
N LEU A 241 -1.04 16.87 21.00
CA LEU A 241 -0.96 18.32 21.03
C LEU A 241 -2.18 18.95 21.72
N ASN A 242 -3.39 18.49 21.40
CA ASN A 242 -4.60 18.96 22.06
C ASN A 242 -4.61 18.67 23.56
N SER A 243 -4.09 17.52 23.99
CA SER A 243 -3.92 17.20 25.42
C SER A 243 -2.99 18.19 26.11
N ILE A 244 -1.81 18.44 25.52
CA ILE A 244 -0.81 19.37 26.07
C ILE A 244 -1.37 20.80 26.11
N LEU A 245 -2.14 21.22 25.09
CA LEU A 245 -2.81 22.52 25.09
C LEU A 245 -3.86 22.62 26.20
N GLY A 246 -4.64 21.56 26.43
CA GLY A 246 -5.60 21.50 27.54
C GLY A 246 -4.91 21.60 28.91
N GLU A 247 -3.82 20.86 29.11
CA GLU A 247 -2.99 20.95 30.33
C GLU A 247 -2.43 22.37 30.51
N THR A 248 -1.90 22.97 29.44
CA THR A 248 -1.36 24.34 29.48
C THR A 248 -2.44 25.36 29.83
N SER A 249 -3.65 25.21 29.29
CA SER A 249 -4.80 26.07 29.63
C SER A 249 -5.16 25.96 31.11
N ASN A 250 -5.22 24.74 31.66
CA ASN A 250 -5.50 24.52 33.07
C ASN A 250 -4.43 25.14 33.97
N GLN A 251 -3.14 25.01 33.60
CA GLN A 251 -2.04 25.65 34.34
C GLN A 251 -2.12 27.18 34.31
N LEU A 252 -2.59 27.76 33.20
CA LEU A 252 -2.80 29.20 33.10
C LEU A 252 -3.95 29.68 34.01
N ASP A 253 -5.03 28.91 34.14
CA ASP A 253 -6.13 29.23 35.05
C ASP A 253 -5.69 29.16 36.52
N VAL A 254 -4.86 28.17 36.88
CA VAL A 254 -4.24 28.08 38.21
C VAL A 254 -3.36 29.30 38.46
N LEU A 255 -2.45 29.63 37.54
CA LEU A 255 -1.57 30.79 37.65
C LEU A 255 -2.37 32.09 37.83
N LYS A 256 -3.46 32.26 37.07
CA LYS A 256 -4.34 33.42 37.18
C LYS A 256 -4.99 33.50 38.57
N SER A 257 -5.44 32.37 39.12
CA SER A 257 -6.00 32.31 40.47
C SER A 257 -4.95 32.63 41.54
N GLU A 258 -3.73 32.15 41.40
CA GLU A 258 -2.62 32.44 42.32
C GLU A 258 -2.26 33.94 42.29
N ILE A 259 -2.21 34.56 41.11
CA ILE A 259 -1.98 36.01 40.97
C ILE A 259 -3.09 36.82 41.67
N ALA A 260 -4.35 36.44 41.50
CA ALA A 260 -5.46 37.10 42.20
C ALA A 260 -5.35 36.92 43.73
N GLY A 261 -4.93 35.74 44.19
CA GLY A 261 -4.62 35.50 45.60
C GLY A 261 -3.50 36.40 46.12
N PHE A 262 -2.43 36.58 45.34
CA PHE A 262 -1.32 37.46 45.67
C PHE A 262 -1.75 38.93 45.75
N ASP A 263 -2.59 39.40 44.82
CA ASP A 263 -3.16 40.75 44.83
C ASP A 263 -3.96 41.02 46.11
N SER A 264 -4.81 40.05 46.51
CA SER A 264 -5.55 40.15 47.78
C SER A 264 -4.63 40.22 49.01
N THR A 265 -3.51 39.49 48.98
CA THR A 265 -2.52 39.48 50.05
C THR A 265 -1.81 40.83 50.14
N LEU A 266 -1.47 41.44 48.99
CA LEU A 266 -0.88 42.77 48.93
C LEU A 266 -1.83 43.85 49.46
N LEU A 267 -3.12 43.80 49.09
CA LEU A 267 -4.13 44.73 49.61
C LEU A 267 -4.24 44.64 51.13
N GLN A 268 -4.35 43.44 51.69
CA GLN A 268 -4.41 43.25 53.14
C GLN A 268 -3.15 43.73 53.87
N ALA A 269 -1.97 43.51 53.27
CA ALA A 269 -0.71 44.00 53.82
C ALA A 269 -0.67 45.54 53.81
N SER A 270 -1.12 46.17 52.71
CA SER A 270 -1.21 47.63 52.59
C SER A 270 -2.13 48.23 53.66
N GLU A 271 -3.35 47.70 53.82
CA GLU A 271 -4.29 48.18 54.84
C GLU A 271 -3.73 48.08 56.26
N LYS A 272 -3.01 46.99 56.57
CA LYS A 272 -2.34 46.82 57.87
C LYS A 272 -1.22 47.85 58.07
N ILE A 273 -0.44 48.13 57.03
CA ILE A 273 0.62 49.15 57.08
C ILE A 273 0.01 50.53 57.30
N ASP A 274 -1.06 50.88 56.59
CA ASP A 274 -1.74 52.17 56.73
C ASP A 274 -2.28 52.36 58.15
N LYS A 275 -2.94 51.33 58.69
CA LYS A 275 -3.44 51.36 60.08
C LYS A 275 -2.31 51.47 61.10
N SER A 276 -1.22 50.74 60.90
CA SER A 276 -0.04 50.82 61.77
C SER A 276 0.58 52.22 61.72
N THR A 277 0.73 52.79 60.53
CA THR A 277 1.24 54.14 60.31
C THR A 277 0.37 55.20 61.00
N GLY A 278 -0.96 55.10 60.88
CA GLY A 278 -1.88 55.99 61.60
C GLY A 278 -1.78 55.87 63.13
N THR A 279 -1.61 54.64 63.64
CA THR A 279 -1.43 54.38 65.08
C THR A 279 -0.11 54.94 65.61
N ILE A 280 0.97 54.78 64.83
CA ILE A 280 2.29 55.35 65.13
C ILE A 280 2.20 56.88 65.13
N SER A 281 1.55 57.48 64.13
CA SER A 281 1.35 58.93 64.08
C SER A 281 0.65 59.46 65.33
N THR A 282 -0.42 58.80 65.77
CA THR A 282 -1.13 59.16 67.01
C THR A 282 -0.23 59.01 68.24
N SER A 283 0.51 57.90 68.33
CA SER A 283 1.44 57.67 69.44
C SER A 283 2.54 58.74 69.50
N VAL A 284 3.10 59.13 68.35
CA VAL A 284 4.11 60.19 68.25
C VAL A 284 3.53 61.53 68.68
N GLN A 285 2.29 61.85 68.29
CA GLN A 285 1.60 63.05 68.74
C GLN A 285 1.42 63.06 70.27
N SER A 286 0.94 61.97 70.86
CA SER A 286 0.79 61.85 72.31
C SER A 286 2.14 61.97 73.04
N ILE A 287 3.22 61.41 72.51
CA ILE A 287 4.57 61.56 73.06
C ILE A 287 5.03 63.02 72.98
N SER A 288 4.76 63.70 71.86
CA SER A 288 5.09 65.11 71.69
C SER A 288 4.38 65.99 72.71
N GLU A 289 3.08 65.77 72.91
CA GLU A 289 2.27 66.47 73.92
C GLU A 289 2.75 66.18 75.35
N ALA A 290 3.00 64.91 75.69
CA ALA A 290 3.54 64.53 76.99
C ALA A 290 4.93 65.15 77.25
N SER A 291 5.79 65.19 76.23
CA SER A 291 7.11 65.83 76.31
C SER A 291 6.98 67.34 76.55
N SER A 292 6.03 68.00 75.88
CA SER A 292 5.73 69.42 76.10
C SER A 292 5.25 69.70 77.52
N GLN A 293 4.32 68.88 78.02
CA GLN A 293 3.83 68.96 79.41
C GLN A 293 4.96 68.76 80.42
N LEU A 294 5.84 67.77 80.19
CA LEU A 294 6.98 67.50 81.05
C LEU A 294 7.92 68.72 81.10
N ASN A 295 8.22 69.33 79.95
CA ASN A 295 9.02 70.55 79.90
C ASN A 295 8.33 71.71 80.64
N SER A 296 7.01 71.87 80.49
CA SER A 296 6.22 72.88 81.20
C SER A 296 6.27 72.72 82.72
N LEU A 297 6.41 71.49 83.24
CA LEU A 297 6.54 71.21 84.67
C LEU A 297 8.00 71.32 85.14
N LEU A 298 8.95 70.88 84.33
CA LEU A 298 10.36 70.83 84.67
C LEU A 298 10.99 72.23 84.75
N PHE A 299 10.65 73.14 83.83
CA PHE A 299 11.26 74.47 83.79
C PHE A 299 11.01 75.29 85.08
N PRO A 300 9.78 75.38 85.61
CA PRO A 300 9.54 76.05 86.90
C PRO A 300 10.30 75.41 88.08
N ILE A 301 10.43 74.08 88.09
CA ILE A 301 11.16 73.36 89.14
C ILE A 301 12.66 73.71 89.08
N ILE A 302 13.26 73.63 87.89
CA ILE A 302 14.68 73.98 87.69
C ILE A 302 14.91 75.45 88.07
N ALA A 303 14.05 76.37 87.64
CA ALA A 303 14.13 77.78 88.01
C ALA A 303 14.07 77.99 89.53
N SER A 304 13.15 77.29 90.20
CA SER A 304 13.01 77.34 91.67
C SER A 304 14.25 76.82 92.39
N ILE A 305 14.82 75.69 91.95
CA ILE A 305 16.09 75.15 92.49
C ILE A 305 17.22 76.17 92.28
N GLY A 306 17.31 76.79 91.10
CA GLY A 306 18.31 77.82 90.80
C GLY A 306 18.22 79.02 91.75
N ILE A 307 17.00 79.51 92.03
CA ILE A 307 16.76 80.58 93.00
C ILE A 307 17.21 80.17 94.41
N ILE A 308 16.84 78.96 94.85
CA ILE A 308 17.23 78.43 96.17
C ILE A 308 18.75 78.37 96.30
N VAL A 309 19.45 77.84 95.29
CA VAL A 309 20.92 77.74 95.28
C VAL A 309 21.56 79.14 95.30
N ALA A 310 21.07 80.09 94.51
CA ALA A 310 21.56 81.46 94.51
C ALA A 310 21.38 82.15 95.88
N LEU A 311 20.24 81.93 96.54
CA LEU A 311 20.01 82.39 97.92
C LEU A 311 20.99 81.74 98.90
N GLN A 312 21.19 80.43 98.81
CA GLN A 312 22.13 79.71 99.67
C GLN A 312 23.56 80.25 99.54
N ILE A 313 24.04 80.48 98.31
CA ILE A 313 25.36 81.08 98.05
C ILE A 313 25.47 82.46 98.68
N THR A 314 24.43 83.30 98.52
CA THR A 314 24.40 84.66 99.07
C THR A 314 24.44 84.66 100.60
N ILE A 315 23.69 83.76 101.24
CA ILE A 315 23.68 83.60 102.71
C ILE A 315 25.05 83.15 103.22
N ILE A 316 25.69 82.20 102.54
CA ILE A 316 27.03 81.70 102.90
C ILE A 316 28.09 82.78 102.71
N ALA A 317 28.04 83.53 101.60
CA ALA A 317 28.95 84.64 101.33
C ALA A 317 28.81 85.80 102.34
N ARG A 318 27.61 86.04 102.88
CA ARG A 318 27.34 87.06 103.92
C ARG A 318 27.79 86.64 105.33
N ARG A 319 27.96 85.34 105.59
CA ARG A 319 28.38 84.78 106.89
C ARG A 319 29.90 84.62 107.06
N ARG A 320 30.68 84.93 106.02
CA ARG A 320 32.14 85.10 106.08
C ARG A 320 32.49 86.58 106.16
#